data_AF-A0A1X7SPY6-F1
#
_entry.id   AF-A0A1X7SPY6-F1
#
_cell.length_a   1.000
_cell.length_b   1.000
_cell.length_c   1.000
_cell.angle_alpha   90.00
_cell.angle_beta   90.00
_cell.angle_gamma   90.00
#
_symmetry.space_group_name_H-M   'P 1'
#
loop_
_entity.id
_entity.type
_entity.pdbx_description
1 polymer ?
#
loop_
_entity_poly.entity_id
_entity_poly.type
_entity_poly.pdbx_seq_one_letter_code
_entity_poly.pdbx_strand_id
1 'polypeptide(L)'
;MLLLLSGDVELNPGPMTDDRPDISLLTQWLETLVDWKPFGRCLPGITYSDISIIAADNAKINEQKSALYSKWLSVAPTATWTDVINALSRRRENKLVQDIKKKLQKSAPKSAKSLSVSKPSQKKTVMFHTPEDEKEILSTLIDLKEKFPCLILHARLGLEKKTENDPKIIHCLIIWIEAYMHWNGKLLTNASLDETFKMIYPFYDFIDCSLIVDMSKYFLQDFTFGDDELSIVSEFKKYQEKANQLRFSAKVKHLHESLKAIYEEHIPDTSNMPMILLKLHNQWHASSIDGLSLLIHNLLPVGHQ
;
A
#
# COMPACT_ATOMS: atom_id res chain seq x y z
N MET A 1 8.07 1.63 13.25
CA MET A 1 8.77 0.80 12.23
C MET A 1 8.81 -0.65 12.70
N LEU A 2 8.17 -1.57 11.97
CA LEU A 2 8.06 -3.00 12.30
C LEU A 2 9.00 -3.80 11.38
N LEU A 3 9.82 -4.70 11.94
CA LEU A 3 10.89 -5.39 11.20
C LEU A 3 10.83 -6.90 11.50
N LEU A 4 10.92 -7.73 10.45
CA LEU A 4 10.88 -9.20 10.49
C LEU A 4 12.20 -9.72 9.93
N LEU A 5 12.98 -10.51 10.68
CA LEU A 5 14.36 -10.88 10.31
C LEU A 5 14.63 -12.40 10.31
N SER A 6 15.40 -12.84 9.30
CA SER A 6 16.04 -14.16 9.15
C SER A 6 17.44 -13.98 8.53
N GLY A 7 18.51 -14.16 9.34
CA GLY A 7 19.92 -14.48 8.96
C GLY A 7 20.81 -13.38 8.34
N ASP A 8 22.02 -13.16 8.92
CA ASP A 8 23.02 -12.10 8.65
C ASP A 8 23.96 -12.33 7.42
N VAL A 9 24.31 -11.24 6.70
CA VAL A 9 25.56 -11.01 5.92
C VAL A 9 25.83 -9.50 5.83
N GLU A 10 27.04 -9.07 6.20
CA GLU A 10 27.48 -7.67 6.25
C GLU A 10 27.66 -7.03 4.85
N LEU A 11 26.76 -6.10 4.48
CA LEU A 11 26.87 -5.22 3.31
C LEU A 11 26.36 -3.81 3.66
N ASN A 12 27.04 -2.77 3.17
CA ASN A 12 26.65 -1.38 3.36
C ASN A 12 25.20 -1.12 2.92
N PRO A 13 24.38 -0.39 3.70
CA PRO A 13 23.04 -0.02 3.26
C PRO A 13 23.09 0.93 2.10
N GLY A 14 22.68 0.40 0.94
CA GLY A 14 22.28 1.22 -0.17
C GLY A 14 20.95 1.92 0.12
N PRO A 15 20.54 2.82 -0.78
CA PRO A 15 19.51 3.83 -0.51
C PRO A 15 18.15 3.22 -0.11
N MET A 16 17.53 3.85 0.88
CA MET A 16 16.17 3.60 1.39
C MET A 16 15.16 4.60 0.80
N THR A 17 13.86 4.36 1.04
CA THR A 17 12.78 5.22 0.51
C THR A 17 12.81 6.66 1.03
N ASP A 18 13.27 6.83 2.27
CA ASP A 18 13.35 8.14 2.93
C ASP A 18 14.72 8.80 2.70
N ASP A 19 15.65 8.10 2.05
CA ASP A 19 16.93 8.67 1.70
C ASP A 19 16.78 9.69 0.57
N ARG A 20 17.60 10.73 0.66
CA ARG A 20 17.72 11.72 -0.40
C ARG A 20 18.39 11.08 -1.62
N PRO A 21 17.76 11.12 -2.79
CA PRO A 21 18.35 10.56 -4.00
C PRO A 21 19.53 11.42 -4.47
N ASP A 22 20.60 10.76 -4.93
CA ASP A 22 21.69 11.44 -5.64
C ASP A 22 21.39 11.55 -7.14
N ILE A 23 21.96 12.57 -7.80
CA ILE A 23 21.79 12.83 -9.23
C ILE A 23 22.21 11.62 -10.07
N SER A 24 23.30 10.92 -9.70
CA SER A 24 23.77 9.74 -10.42
C SER A 24 22.72 8.62 -10.40
N LEU A 25 22.12 8.37 -9.23
CA LEU A 25 21.09 7.36 -9.08
C LEU A 25 19.79 7.74 -9.78
N LEU A 26 19.37 9.01 -9.71
CA LEU A 26 18.20 9.49 -10.46
C LEU A 26 18.39 9.28 -11.96
N THR A 27 19.56 9.64 -12.48
CA THR A 27 19.89 9.50 -13.90
C THR A 27 19.87 8.03 -14.33
N GLN A 28 20.49 7.16 -13.53
CA GLN A 28 20.55 5.73 -13.83
C GLN A 28 19.18 5.03 -13.69
N TRP A 29 18.37 5.40 -12.68
CA TRP A 29 17.14 4.68 -12.38
C TRP A 29 15.93 5.19 -13.17
N LEU A 30 15.99 6.44 -13.63
CA LEU A 30 14.98 7.07 -14.48
C LEU A 30 15.45 7.18 -15.94
N GLU A 31 16.45 6.40 -16.35
CA GLU A 31 16.99 6.41 -17.71
C GLU A 31 15.88 6.22 -18.75
N THR A 32 14.98 5.25 -18.52
CA THR A 32 13.88 4.90 -19.42
C THR A 32 12.68 5.86 -19.37
N LEU A 33 12.68 6.86 -18.49
CA LEU A 33 11.60 7.85 -18.38
C LEU A 33 11.60 8.77 -19.59
N VAL A 34 10.80 8.50 -20.62
CA VAL A 34 10.83 9.29 -21.87
C VAL A 34 10.24 10.69 -21.67
N ASP A 35 9.09 10.79 -21.00
CA ASP A 35 8.37 12.04 -20.82
C ASP A 35 8.68 12.69 -19.45
N TRP A 36 9.80 13.40 -19.38
CA TRP A 36 10.31 13.97 -18.13
C TRP A 36 9.55 15.23 -17.68
N LYS A 37 8.93 16.00 -18.58
CA LYS A 37 8.29 17.28 -18.23
C LYS A 37 7.08 17.12 -17.30
N PRO A 38 6.14 16.19 -17.55
CA PRO A 38 5.03 15.97 -16.64
C PRO A 38 5.44 15.30 -15.33
N PHE A 39 6.50 14.49 -15.35
CA PHE A 39 7.12 13.96 -14.14
C PHE A 39 7.69 15.08 -13.28
N GLY A 40 8.48 15.99 -13.87
CA GLY A 40 9.06 17.14 -13.17
C GLY A 40 8.01 18.02 -12.51
N ARG A 41 6.84 18.22 -13.15
CA ARG A 41 5.70 18.95 -12.58
C ARG A 41 5.08 18.30 -11.33
N CYS A 42 5.34 17.02 -11.12
CA CYS A 42 4.86 16.29 -9.95
C CYS A 42 5.89 16.26 -8.81
N LEU A 43 7.10 16.78 -9.02
CA LEU A 43 8.12 16.90 -7.99
C LEU A 43 7.87 18.12 -7.10
N PRO A 44 8.01 17.98 -5.76
CA PRO A 44 7.85 19.09 -4.84
C PRO A 44 8.76 20.27 -5.19
N GLY A 45 8.21 21.49 -5.19
CA GLY A 45 8.97 22.72 -5.41
C GLY A 45 9.32 23.05 -6.86
N ILE A 46 9.02 22.18 -7.84
CA ILE A 46 9.22 22.47 -9.26
C ILE A 46 8.01 23.18 -9.85
N THR A 47 8.25 24.31 -10.53
CA THR A 47 7.20 25.12 -11.17
C THR A 47 7.12 24.89 -12.68
N TYR A 48 6.03 25.33 -13.30
CA TYR A 48 5.91 25.37 -14.77
C TYR A 48 7.01 26.19 -15.44
N SER A 49 7.43 27.29 -14.81
CA SER A 49 8.51 28.14 -15.34
C SER A 49 9.84 27.40 -15.36
N ASP A 50 10.15 26.64 -14.31
CA ASP A 50 11.40 25.86 -14.26
C ASP A 50 11.45 24.83 -15.38
N ILE A 51 10.34 24.13 -15.66
CA ILE A 51 10.26 23.15 -16.75
C ILE A 51 10.48 23.80 -18.12
N SER A 52 9.88 24.97 -18.34
CA SER A 52 10.03 25.72 -19.60
C SER A 52 11.45 26.21 -19.80
N ILE A 53 12.09 26.74 -18.75
CA ILE A 53 13.49 27.21 -18.77
C ILE A 53 14.43 26.03 -19.05
N ILE A 54 14.30 24.91 -18.31
CA ILE A 54 15.13 23.72 -18.51
C ILE A 54 15.02 23.19 -19.94
N ALA A 55 13.80 23.18 -20.50
CA ALA A 55 13.56 22.71 -21.86
C ALA A 55 14.14 23.65 -22.94
N ALA A 56 14.24 24.95 -22.67
CA ALA A 56 14.82 25.93 -23.58
C ALA A 56 16.36 25.96 -23.52
N ASP A 57 16.92 25.81 -22.32
CA ASP A 57 18.36 25.97 -22.07
C ASP A 57 19.19 24.70 -22.41
N ASN A 58 18.53 23.56 -22.60
CA ASN A 58 19.22 22.27 -22.83
C ASN A 58 18.71 21.60 -24.12
N ALA A 59 19.62 21.29 -25.04
CA ALA A 59 19.26 20.74 -26.35
C ALA A 59 18.95 19.24 -26.29
N LYS A 60 19.63 18.46 -25.45
CA LYS A 60 19.45 17.01 -25.36
C LYS A 60 18.53 16.62 -24.20
N ILE A 61 17.75 15.55 -24.39
CA ILE A 61 16.84 15.02 -23.35
C ILE A 61 17.61 14.63 -22.07
N ASN A 62 18.79 14.04 -22.19
CA ASN A 62 19.58 13.65 -21.01
C ASN A 62 20.10 14.89 -20.23
N GLU A 63 20.48 15.95 -20.94
CA GLU A 63 20.87 17.23 -20.32
C GLU A 63 19.68 17.87 -19.60
N GLN A 64 18.49 17.86 -20.23
CA GLN A 64 17.24 18.32 -19.63
C GLN A 64 16.87 17.55 -18.35
N LYS A 65 16.98 16.21 -18.35
CA LYS A 65 16.73 15.38 -17.17
C LYS A 65 17.69 15.68 -16.02
N SER A 66 18.99 15.75 -16.31
CA SER A 66 20.01 16.08 -15.30
C SER A 66 19.81 17.48 -14.72
N ALA A 67 19.44 18.46 -15.57
CA ALA A 67 19.11 19.81 -15.13
C ALA A 67 17.85 19.83 -14.25
N LEU A 68 16.81 19.06 -14.57
CA LEU A 68 15.64 18.88 -13.71
C LEU A 68 16.04 18.32 -12.33
N TYR A 69 16.81 17.24 -12.29
CA TYR A 69 17.19 16.61 -11.02
C TYR A 69 18.03 17.55 -10.15
N SER A 70 18.99 18.26 -10.76
CA SER A 70 19.83 19.24 -10.07
C SER A 70 18.99 20.38 -9.50
N LYS A 71 18.08 20.93 -10.31
CA LYS A 71 17.16 22.00 -9.88
C LYS A 71 16.26 21.53 -8.75
N TRP A 72 15.65 20.34 -8.87
CA TRP A 72 14.77 19.78 -7.87
C TRP A 72 15.47 19.59 -6.53
N LEU A 73 16.65 18.94 -6.53
CA LEU A 73 17.43 18.73 -5.32
C LEU A 73 17.93 20.04 -4.69
N SER A 74 18.07 21.11 -5.47
CA SER A 74 18.40 22.44 -4.95
C SER A 74 17.22 23.10 -4.25
N VAL A 75 16.01 23.01 -4.80
CA VAL A 75 14.80 23.67 -4.25
C VAL A 75 14.09 22.84 -3.18
N ALA A 76 14.34 21.53 -3.13
CA ALA A 76 13.78 20.61 -2.14
C ALA A 76 14.91 19.93 -1.33
N PRO A 77 15.44 20.57 -0.27
CA PRO A 77 16.50 20.01 0.56
C PRO A 77 16.12 18.69 1.26
N THR A 78 14.82 18.49 1.50
CA THR A 78 14.21 17.30 2.12
C THR A 78 13.70 16.30 1.09
N ALA A 79 14.14 16.38 -0.17
CA ALA A 79 13.74 15.46 -1.23
C ALA A 79 14.07 14.01 -0.87
N THR A 80 13.16 13.08 -1.17
CA THR A 80 13.29 11.64 -0.87
C THR A 80 12.98 10.77 -2.10
N TRP A 81 13.35 9.50 -2.06
CA TRP A 81 12.88 8.52 -3.05
C TRP A 81 11.35 8.35 -3.02
N THR A 82 10.70 8.59 -1.89
CA THR A 82 9.23 8.64 -1.77
C THR A 82 8.62 9.71 -2.68
N ASP A 83 9.24 10.89 -2.79
CA ASP A 83 8.78 11.94 -3.70
C ASP A 83 8.88 11.52 -5.17
N VAL A 84 9.98 10.84 -5.54
CA VAL A 84 10.17 10.29 -6.89
C VAL A 84 9.11 9.24 -7.20
N ILE A 85 8.87 8.32 -6.28
CA ILE A 85 7.84 7.26 -6.42
C ILE A 85 6.46 7.89 -6.57
N ASN A 86 6.11 8.86 -5.72
CA ASN A 86 4.83 9.55 -5.79
C ASN A 86 4.64 10.31 -7.11
N ALA A 87 5.69 10.99 -7.59
CA ALA A 87 5.66 11.69 -8.87
C ALA A 87 5.48 10.72 -10.05
N LEU A 88 6.17 9.58 -10.07
CA LEU A 88 6.00 8.54 -11.08
C LEU A 88 4.62 7.87 -11.01
N SER A 89 4.11 7.60 -9.81
CA SER A 89 2.78 7.02 -9.60
C SER A 89 1.67 7.93 -10.13
N ARG A 90 1.78 9.25 -9.91
CA ARG A 90 0.85 10.24 -10.51
C ARG A 90 0.89 10.24 -12.04
N ARG A 91 2.01 9.83 -12.63
CA ARG A 91 2.20 9.68 -14.08
C ARG A 91 1.89 8.29 -14.63
N ARG A 92 1.45 7.35 -13.79
CA ARG A 92 1.19 5.95 -14.14
C ARG A 92 2.42 5.23 -14.71
N GLU A 93 3.62 5.67 -14.33
CA GLU A 93 4.90 5.04 -14.68
C GLU A 93 5.14 3.78 -13.82
N ASN A 94 4.16 2.87 -13.82
CA ASN A 94 4.07 1.76 -12.87
C ASN A 94 5.28 0.81 -12.96
N LYS A 95 5.83 0.59 -14.15
CA LYS A 95 7.02 -0.24 -14.36
C LYS A 95 8.24 0.39 -13.68
N LEU A 96 8.48 1.68 -13.90
CA LEU A 96 9.56 2.42 -13.25
C LEU A 96 9.40 2.47 -11.73
N VAL A 97 8.18 2.65 -11.24
CA VAL A 97 7.88 2.60 -9.79
C VAL A 97 8.27 1.24 -9.20
N GLN A 98 7.89 0.14 -9.85
CA GLN A 98 8.22 -1.20 -9.37
C GLN A 98 9.72 -1.49 -9.47
N ASP A 99 10.37 -1.05 -10.55
CA ASP A 99 11.81 -1.21 -10.73
C ASP A 99 12.60 -0.44 -9.66
N ILE A 100 12.20 0.79 -9.34
CA ILE A 100 12.81 1.59 -8.26
C ILE A 100 12.55 0.96 -6.90
N LYS A 101 11.31 0.56 -6.58
CA LYS A 101 11.01 -0.13 -5.32
C LYS A 101 11.83 -1.41 -5.17
N LYS A 102 11.98 -2.19 -6.24
CA LYS A 102 12.81 -3.40 -6.25
C LYS A 102 14.30 -3.08 -6.10
N LYS A 103 14.79 -1.98 -6.68
CA LYS A 103 16.17 -1.53 -6.51
C LYS A 103 16.43 -1.07 -5.07
N LEU A 104 15.53 -0.29 -4.47
CA LEU A 104 15.58 0.11 -3.06
C LEU A 104 15.55 -1.10 -2.12
N GLN A 105 14.71 -2.09 -2.42
CA GLN A 105 14.65 -3.35 -1.68
C GLN A 105 15.90 -4.23 -1.84
N LYS A 106 16.56 -4.17 -3.00
CA LYS A 106 17.82 -4.88 -3.26
C LYS A 106 19.05 -4.16 -2.70
N SER A 107 18.99 -2.84 -2.59
CA SER A 107 20.05 -2.00 -2.03
C SER A 107 19.99 -1.93 -0.50
N ALA A 108 18.84 -2.25 0.11
CA ALA A 108 18.74 -2.50 1.54
C ALA A 108 19.53 -3.77 1.91
N PRO A 109 20.47 -3.73 2.87
CA PRO A 109 21.17 -4.91 3.34
C PRO A 109 20.28 -5.66 4.31
N LYS A 110 20.40 -6.98 4.23
CA LYS A 110 20.12 -7.85 5.36
C LYS A 110 21.25 -7.68 6.39
N SER A 111 21.01 -6.88 7.42
CA SER A 111 21.68 -6.85 8.74
C SER A 111 23.19 -7.17 8.82
N ALA A 112 23.97 -6.14 9.18
CA ALA A 112 25.10 -6.29 10.10
C ALA A 112 25.23 -5.03 10.98
N LYS A 113 25.42 -5.27 12.28
CA LYS A 113 25.67 -4.25 13.30
C LYS A 113 26.93 -3.45 12.98
N SER A 114 26.84 -2.12 12.98
CA SER A 114 27.98 -1.28 13.37
C SER A 114 27.54 -0.18 14.32
N LEU A 115 28.33 -0.05 15.39
CA LEU A 115 28.14 0.88 16.48
C LEU A 115 28.25 2.32 15.97
N SER A 116 27.17 3.06 16.05
CA SER A 116 27.24 4.47 16.40
C SER A 116 26.51 4.63 17.73
N VAL A 117 27.16 5.31 18.68
CA VAL A 117 26.61 5.61 20.01
C VAL A 117 25.48 6.63 19.83
N SER A 118 24.36 6.16 19.31
CA SER A 118 23.04 6.74 19.47
C SER A 118 22.38 5.96 20.59
N LYS A 119 21.69 6.66 21.50
CA LYS A 119 20.98 6.07 22.64
C LYS A 119 20.27 4.78 22.20
N PRO A 120 20.33 3.68 22.99
CA PRO A 120 19.78 2.40 22.58
C PRO A 120 18.32 2.61 22.18
N SER A 121 18.02 2.49 20.89
CA SER A 121 16.65 2.40 20.43
C SER A 121 16.05 1.20 21.16
N GLN A 122 15.09 1.47 22.03
CA GLN A 122 14.42 0.43 22.78
C GLN A 122 13.85 -0.55 21.75
N LYS A 123 14.23 -1.83 21.84
CA LYS A 123 13.67 -2.89 21.01
C LYS A 123 12.63 -3.60 21.84
N LYS A 124 11.39 -3.57 21.40
CA LYS A 124 10.31 -4.32 22.04
C LYS A 124 9.95 -5.50 21.17
N THR A 125 10.06 -6.70 21.74
CA THR A 125 9.70 -7.94 21.05
C THR A 125 8.25 -8.28 21.33
N VAL A 126 7.51 -8.60 20.28
CA VAL A 126 6.14 -9.09 20.35
C VAL A 126 6.11 -10.51 19.77
N MET A 127 5.29 -11.37 20.34
CA MET A 127 5.08 -12.75 19.90
C MET A 127 3.59 -13.07 19.93
N PHE A 128 3.18 -14.07 19.14
CA PHE A 128 1.89 -14.70 19.36
C PHE A 128 1.85 -15.39 20.73
N HIS A 129 0.65 -15.62 21.26
CA HIS A 129 0.51 -16.23 22.59
C HIS A 129 1.04 -17.66 22.61
N THR A 130 0.71 -18.45 21.57
CA THR A 130 1.20 -19.83 21.39
C THR A 130 1.53 -20.12 19.91
N PRO A 131 2.38 -21.12 19.63
CA PRO A 131 2.60 -21.62 18.26
C PRO A 131 1.33 -22.10 17.56
N GLU A 132 0.40 -22.69 18.31
CA GLU A 132 -0.88 -23.20 17.81
C GLU A 132 -1.80 -22.04 17.38
N ASP A 133 -1.89 -20.98 18.18
CA ASP A 133 -2.65 -19.78 17.83
C ASP A 133 -2.10 -19.13 16.56
N GLU A 134 -0.77 -19.04 16.45
CA GLU A 134 -0.09 -18.53 15.25
C GLU A 134 -0.43 -19.36 14.01
N LYS A 135 -0.44 -20.69 14.14
CA LYS A 135 -0.76 -21.60 13.04
C LYS A 135 -2.20 -21.44 12.55
N GLU A 136 -3.15 -21.25 13.46
CA GLU A 136 -4.55 -21.04 13.10
C GLU A 136 -4.76 -19.67 12.44
N ILE A 137 -4.11 -18.62 12.93
CA ILE A 137 -4.12 -17.29 12.31
C ILE A 137 -3.56 -17.37 10.90
N LEU A 138 -2.42 -18.04 10.73
CA LEU A 138 -1.79 -18.25 9.41
C LEU A 138 -2.73 -18.98 8.46
N SER A 139 -3.34 -20.09 8.89
CA SER A 139 -4.29 -20.85 8.07
C SER A 139 -5.49 -20.00 7.67
N THR A 140 -6.03 -19.22 8.59
CA THR A 140 -7.20 -18.36 8.33
C THR A 140 -6.84 -17.24 7.36
N LEU A 141 -5.65 -16.64 7.49
CA LEU A 141 -5.16 -15.62 6.56
C LEU A 141 -4.97 -16.17 5.14
N ILE A 142 -4.44 -17.38 5.00
CA ILE A 142 -4.30 -18.05 3.70
C ILE A 142 -5.68 -18.26 3.07
N ASP A 143 -6.61 -18.86 3.81
CA ASP A 143 -7.98 -19.09 3.32
C ASP A 143 -8.67 -17.79 2.86
N LEU A 144 -8.54 -16.72 3.64
CA LEU A 144 -9.14 -15.43 3.30
C LEU A 144 -8.49 -14.84 2.05
N LYS A 145 -7.15 -14.88 1.97
CA LYS A 145 -6.37 -14.36 0.83
C LYS A 145 -6.68 -15.11 -0.46
N GLU A 146 -6.90 -16.42 -0.41
CA GLU A 146 -7.23 -17.24 -1.58
C GLU A 146 -8.67 -17.01 -2.07
N LYS A 147 -9.62 -16.85 -1.15
CA LYS A 147 -11.05 -16.68 -1.51
C LYS A 147 -11.41 -15.29 -2.01
N PHE A 148 -10.72 -14.25 -1.51
CA PHE A 148 -11.09 -12.86 -1.82
C PHE A 148 -11.05 -12.52 -3.31
N PRO A 149 -10.00 -12.87 -4.09
CA PRO A 149 -9.94 -12.56 -5.51
C PRO A 149 -11.10 -13.16 -6.30
N CYS A 150 -11.56 -14.37 -5.93
CA CYS A 150 -12.70 -15.01 -6.57
C CYS A 150 -13.99 -14.23 -6.35
N LEU A 151 -14.24 -13.77 -5.12
CA LEU A 151 -15.43 -12.96 -4.82
C LEU A 151 -15.38 -11.61 -5.54
N ILE A 152 -14.22 -10.95 -5.57
CA ILE A 152 -14.03 -9.70 -6.32
C ILE A 152 -14.26 -9.90 -7.82
N LEU A 153 -13.76 -11.00 -8.39
CA LEU A 153 -14.00 -11.35 -9.80
C LEU A 153 -15.51 -11.44 -10.08
N HIS A 154 -16.25 -12.21 -9.30
CA HIS A 154 -17.70 -12.37 -9.49
C HIS A 154 -18.46 -11.06 -9.27
N ALA A 155 -18.04 -10.23 -8.31
CA ALA A 155 -18.62 -8.90 -8.12
C ALA A 155 -18.45 -8.00 -9.35
N ARG A 156 -17.25 -8.00 -9.94
CA ARG A 156 -16.94 -7.21 -11.14
C ARG A 156 -17.73 -7.72 -12.34
N LEU A 157 -17.74 -9.02 -12.60
CA LEU A 157 -18.55 -9.62 -13.67
C LEU A 157 -20.05 -9.30 -13.52
N GLY A 158 -20.57 -9.33 -12.29
CA GLY A 158 -21.96 -8.97 -12.01
C GLY A 158 -22.26 -7.50 -12.30
N LEU A 159 -21.34 -6.59 -11.95
CA LEU A 159 -21.46 -5.18 -12.27
C LEU A 159 -21.33 -4.91 -13.77
N GLU A 160 -20.39 -5.57 -14.46
CA GLU A 160 -20.22 -5.48 -15.91
C GLU A 160 -21.51 -5.84 -16.64
N LYS A 161 -22.06 -7.04 -16.37
CA LYS A 161 -23.33 -7.50 -16.92
C LYS A 161 -24.48 -6.52 -16.67
N LYS A 162 -24.51 -5.91 -15.48
CA LYS A 162 -25.52 -4.91 -15.15
C LYS A 162 -25.32 -3.61 -15.93
N THR A 163 -24.09 -3.12 -16.05
CA THR A 163 -23.78 -1.91 -16.80
C THR A 163 -24.00 -2.05 -18.32
N GLU A 164 -23.88 -3.25 -18.87
CA GLU A 164 -24.25 -3.55 -20.26
C GLU A 164 -25.76 -3.39 -20.48
N ASN A 165 -26.58 -3.81 -19.52
CA ASN A 165 -28.04 -3.69 -19.58
C ASN A 165 -28.55 -2.28 -19.27
N ASP A 166 -27.92 -1.60 -18.31
CA ASP A 166 -28.24 -0.21 -17.94
C ASP A 166 -26.96 0.59 -17.67
N PRO A 167 -26.51 1.41 -18.64
CA PRO A 167 -25.36 2.28 -18.48
C PRO A 167 -25.49 3.31 -17.36
N LYS A 168 -26.67 3.56 -16.78
CA LYS A 168 -26.82 4.46 -15.63
C LYS A 168 -26.29 3.86 -14.34
N ILE A 169 -26.15 2.53 -14.27
CA ILE A 169 -25.68 1.84 -13.06
C ILE A 169 -24.29 2.30 -12.65
N ILE A 170 -23.39 2.53 -13.60
CA ILE A 170 -22.05 3.03 -13.26
C ILE A 170 -22.09 4.46 -12.70
N HIS A 171 -22.98 5.30 -13.22
CA HIS A 171 -23.18 6.64 -12.69
C HIS A 171 -23.72 6.60 -11.26
N CYS A 172 -24.71 5.72 -10.99
CA CYS A 172 -25.22 5.49 -9.64
C CYS A 172 -24.16 4.92 -8.70
N LEU A 173 -23.31 4.02 -9.17
CA LEU A 173 -22.18 3.47 -8.41
C LEU A 173 -21.19 4.57 -8.00
N ILE A 174 -20.82 5.45 -8.92
CA ILE A 174 -19.92 6.58 -8.65
C ILE A 174 -20.54 7.49 -7.59
N ILE A 175 -21.79 7.90 -7.76
CA ILE A 175 -22.51 8.75 -6.78
C ILE A 175 -22.56 8.07 -5.40
N TRP A 176 -22.85 6.78 -5.36
CA TRP A 176 -22.91 6.01 -4.11
C TRP A 176 -21.55 5.98 -3.42
N ILE A 177 -20.46 5.73 -4.17
CA ILE A 177 -19.09 5.75 -3.61
C ILE A 177 -18.73 7.14 -3.09
N GLU A 178 -19.05 8.21 -3.83
CA GLU A 178 -18.77 9.57 -3.38
C GLU A 178 -19.49 9.90 -2.08
N ALA A 179 -20.76 9.51 -1.97
CA ALA A 179 -21.55 9.69 -0.76
C ALA A 179 -21.03 8.83 0.40
N TYR A 180 -20.73 7.55 0.15
CA TYR A 180 -20.23 6.60 1.15
C TYR A 180 -18.87 7.02 1.70
N MET A 181 -17.98 7.52 0.84
CA MET A 181 -16.61 7.90 1.20
C MET A 181 -16.47 9.38 1.63
N HIS A 182 -17.57 10.15 1.61
CA HIS A 182 -17.56 11.61 1.80
C HIS A 182 -16.59 12.34 0.86
N TRP A 183 -16.54 11.90 -0.40
CA TRP A 183 -15.73 12.55 -1.43
C TRP A 183 -16.49 13.71 -2.05
N ASN A 184 -15.99 14.93 -1.84
CA ASN A 184 -16.57 16.15 -2.41
C ASN A 184 -16.33 16.25 -3.93
N GLY A 185 -16.96 15.38 -4.72
CA GLY A 185 -16.85 15.38 -6.19
C GLY A 185 -15.45 15.00 -6.69
N LYS A 186 -14.69 14.19 -5.91
CA LYS A 186 -13.32 13.80 -6.27
C LYS A 186 -13.28 12.72 -7.35
N LEU A 187 -14.36 11.96 -7.55
CA LEU A 187 -14.41 10.99 -8.64
C LEU A 187 -14.73 11.72 -9.94
N LEU A 188 -13.97 11.40 -10.98
CA LEU A 188 -14.24 11.94 -12.31
C LEU A 188 -15.63 11.47 -12.74
N THR A 189 -16.55 12.41 -12.95
CA THR A 189 -17.80 12.14 -13.68
C THR A 189 -17.39 11.57 -15.04
N ASN A 190 -17.74 10.31 -15.32
CA ASN A 190 -17.38 9.47 -16.49
C ASN A 190 -16.27 8.43 -16.30
N ALA A 191 -15.87 8.09 -15.07
CA ALA A 191 -14.97 6.96 -14.85
C ALA A 191 -15.59 5.63 -15.33
N SER A 192 -14.78 4.79 -15.97
CA SER A 192 -15.14 3.39 -16.27
C SER A 192 -15.24 2.55 -14.99
N LEU A 193 -15.81 1.34 -15.09
CA LEU A 193 -15.94 0.45 -13.94
C LEU A 193 -14.56 0.10 -13.39
N ASP A 194 -13.62 -0.18 -14.28
CA ASP A 194 -12.21 -0.42 -13.98
C ASP A 194 -11.52 0.74 -13.30
N GLU A 195 -11.77 1.97 -13.76
CA GLU A 195 -11.23 3.17 -13.10
C GLU A 195 -11.85 3.35 -11.72
N THR A 196 -13.15 3.09 -11.59
CA THR A 196 -13.87 3.14 -10.31
C THR A 196 -13.24 2.20 -9.29
N PHE A 197 -13.06 0.92 -9.66
CA PHE A 197 -12.39 -0.07 -8.80
C PHE A 197 -10.94 0.31 -8.48
N LYS A 198 -10.19 0.89 -9.43
CA LYS A 198 -8.82 1.38 -9.18
C LYS A 198 -8.80 2.52 -8.14
N MET A 199 -9.82 3.38 -8.14
CA MET A 199 -9.91 4.50 -7.20
C MET A 199 -10.29 4.05 -5.79
N ILE A 200 -11.15 3.03 -5.66
CA ILE A 200 -11.54 2.49 -4.36
C ILE A 200 -10.59 1.41 -3.82
N TYR A 201 -9.67 0.89 -4.64
CA TYR A 201 -8.71 -0.16 -4.25
C TYR A 201 -7.95 0.12 -2.93
N PRO A 202 -7.53 1.36 -2.61
CA PRO A 202 -6.86 1.63 -1.34
C PRO A 202 -7.76 1.54 -0.09
N PHE A 203 -9.07 1.40 -0.25
CA PHE A 203 -10.07 1.50 0.83
C PHE A 203 -10.73 0.15 1.16
N TYR A 204 -10.21 -0.93 0.59
CA TYR A 204 -10.60 -2.28 0.96
C TYR A 204 -9.42 -3.23 0.79
N ASP A 205 -9.40 -4.28 1.58
CA ASP A 205 -8.50 -5.41 1.40
C ASP A 205 -9.24 -6.72 1.76
N PHE A 206 -8.52 -7.84 1.79
CA PHE A 206 -9.12 -9.14 2.08
C PHE A 206 -9.43 -9.35 3.59
N ILE A 207 -8.99 -8.44 4.46
CA ILE A 207 -9.25 -8.42 5.89
C ILE A 207 -10.36 -7.41 6.22
N ASP A 208 -10.32 -6.21 5.64
CA ASP A 208 -11.41 -5.23 5.68
C ASP A 208 -12.04 -5.05 4.30
N CYS A 209 -13.10 -5.82 4.07
CA CYS A 209 -13.86 -5.81 2.83
C CYS A 209 -15.21 -5.07 2.96
N SER A 210 -15.40 -4.28 4.02
CA SER A 210 -16.67 -3.62 4.35
C SER A 210 -17.26 -2.82 3.17
N LEU A 211 -16.43 -2.00 2.52
CA LEU A 211 -16.81 -1.23 1.34
C LEU A 211 -17.40 -2.11 0.22
N ILE A 212 -16.76 -3.23 -0.09
CA ILE A 212 -17.18 -4.14 -1.15
C ILE A 212 -18.47 -4.86 -0.76
N VAL A 213 -18.59 -5.28 0.49
CA VAL A 213 -19.81 -5.91 1.00
C VAL A 213 -20.98 -4.94 0.90
N ASP A 214 -20.82 -3.69 1.32
CA ASP A 214 -21.89 -2.70 1.27
C ASP A 214 -22.26 -2.32 -0.16
N MET A 215 -21.27 -2.13 -1.04
CA MET A 215 -21.51 -1.95 -2.48
C MET A 215 -22.31 -3.12 -3.07
N SER A 216 -21.94 -4.37 -2.72
CA SER A 216 -22.64 -5.55 -3.25
C SER A 216 -24.11 -5.60 -2.84
N LYS A 217 -24.46 -5.16 -1.62
CA LYS A 217 -25.85 -5.13 -1.14
C LYS A 217 -26.73 -4.23 -2.01
N TYR A 218 -26.19 -3.12 -2.50
CA TYR A 218 -26.94 -2.16 -3.31
C TYR A 218 -26.99 -2.57 -4.79
N PHE A 219 -25.87 -3.02 -5.34
CA PHE A 219 -25.75 -3.19 -6.79
C PHE A 219 -25.88 -4.64 -7.26
N LEU A 220 -25.77 -5.63 -6.37
CA LEU A 220 -25.66 -7.05 -6.73
C LEU A 220 -26.62 -7.97 -5.95
N GLN A 221 -27.69 -7.42 -5.36
CA GLN A 221 -28.61 -8.18 -4.51
C GLN A 221 -29.23 -9.41 -5.19
N ASP A 222 -29.54 -9.30 -6.46
CA ASP A 222 -30.13 -10.28 -7.37
C ASP A 222 -29.09 -11.07 -8.18
N PHE A 223 -27.80 -10.81 -8.00
CA PHE A 223 -26.76 -11.49 -8.77
C PHE A 223 -26.35 -12.82 -8.11
N THR A 224 -26.43 -13.89 -8.91
CA THR A 224 -25.98 -15.24 -8.55
C THR A 224 -24.83 -15.71 -9.45
N PHE A 225 -24.00 -16.62 -8.96
CA PHE A 225 -22.86 -17.17 -9.70
C PHE A 225 -22.58 -18.64 -9.36
N GLY A 226 -21.90 -19.33 -10.27
CA GLY A 226 -21.61 -20.77 -10.15
C GLY A 226 -22.83 -21.65 -10.46
N ASP A 227 -22.59 -22.95 -10.56
CA ASP A 227 -23.62 -23.94 -10.92
C ASP A 227 -24.72 -24.06 -9.84
N ASP A 228 -24.38 -23.74 -8.59
CA ASP A 228 -25.29 -23.76 -7.45
C ASP A 228 -26.09 -22.45 -7.26
N GLU A 229 -26.02 -21.51 -8.22
CA GLU A 229 -26.67 -20.20 -8.17
C GLU A 229 -26.43 -19.43 -6.85
N LEU A 230 -25.17 -19.41 -6.38
CA LEU A 230 -24.81 -18.79 -5.12
C LEU A 230 -24.99 -17.26 -5.19
N SER A 231 -25.67 -16.71 -4.18
CA SER A 231 -25.82 -15.25 -4.04
C SER A 231 -24.49 -14.59 -3.67
N ILE A 232 -24.00 -13.68 -4.51
CA ILE A 232 -22.73 -12.98 -4.27
C ILE A 232 -22.74 -12.17 -2.97
N VAL A 233 -23.88 -11.55 -2.64
CA VAL A 233 -24.05 -10.78 -1.41
C VAL A 233 -23.98 -11.69 -0.18
N SER A 234 -24.55 -12.89 -0.26
CA SER A 234 -24.51 -13.86 0.83
C SER A 234 -23.09 -14.39 1.06
N GLU A 235 -22.36 -14.66 -0.01
CA GLU A 235 -20.96 -15.09 0.08
C GLU A 235 -20.04 -13.98 0.62
N PHE A 236 -20.23 -12.72 0.20
CA PHE A 236 -19.51 -11.60 0.81
C PHE A 236 -19.81 -11.42 2.30
N LYS A 237 -21.06 -11.60 2.73
CA LYS A 237 -21.42 -11.53 4.16
C LYS A 237 -20.72 -12.63 4.97
N LYS A 238 -20.76 -13.88 4.49
CA LYS A 238 -20.04 -15.01 5.13
C LYS A 238 -18.54 -14.75 5.19
N TYR A 239 -17.98 -14.21 4.11
CA TYR A 239 -16.57 -13.85 4.04
C TYR A 239 -16.20 -12.78 5.06
N GLN A 240 -16.97 -11.68 5.12
CA GLN A 240 -16.77 -10.59 6.08
C GLN A 240 -16.90 -11.08 7.52
N GLU A 241 -17.84 -11.98 7.80
CA GLU A 241 -17.98 -12.60 9.12
C GLU A 241 -16.72 -13.38 9.50
N LYS A 242 -16.18 -14.22 8.60
CA LYS A 242 -14.92 -14.94 8.84
C LYS A 242 -13.74 -13.97 9.06
N ALA A 243 -13.65 -12.89 8.28
CA ALA A 243 -12.60 -11.89 8.44
C ALA A 243 -12.72 -11.15 9.79
N ASN A 244 -13.94 -10.78 10.20
CA ASN A 244 -14.20 -10.16 11.50
C ASN A 244 -13.89 -11.13 12.65
N GLN A 245 -14.28 -12.40 12.54
CA GLN A 245 -13.95 -13.43 13.53
C GLN A 245 -12.44 -13.54 13.73
N LEU A 246 -11.64 -13.47 12.66
CA LEU A 246 -10.18 -13.40 12.78
C LEU A 246 -9.72 -12.14 13.53
N ARG A 247 -10.16 -10.95 13.08
CA ARG A 247 -9.76 -9.64 13.66
C ARG A 247 -10.06 -9.53 15.15
N PHE A 248 -11.21 -10.05 15.58
CA PHE A 248 -11.69 -9.98 16.95
C PHE A 248 -11.45 -11.28 17.74
N SER A 249 -10.72 -12.25 17.18
CA SER A 249 -10.42 -13.49 17.88
C SER A 249 -9.56 -13.24 19.11
N ALA A 250 -9.73 -14.06 20.15
CA ALA A 250 -8.86 -14.04 21.33
C ALA A 250 -7.37 -14.24 20.96
N LYS A 251 -7.11 -14.99 19.89
CA LYS A 251 -5.78 -15.29 19.36
C LYS A 251 -5.06 -14.04 18.84
N VAL A 252 -5.81 -13.20 18.12
CA VAL A 252 -5.32 -11.90 17.61
C VAL A 252 -5.35 -10.82 18.70
N LYS A 253 -6.25 -10.93 19.68
CA LYS A 253 -6.39 -9.98 20.79
C LYS A 253 -5.08 -9.82 21.59
N HIS A 254 -4.36 -10.91 21.87
CA HIS A 254 -3.06 -10.82 22.55
C HIS A 254 -2.03 -10.00 21.74
N LEU A 255 -1.98 -10.22 20.41
CA LEU A 255 -1.12 -9.45 19.52
C LEU A 255 -1.53 -7.97 19.51
N HIS A 256 -2.83 -7.69 19.39
CA HIS A 256 -3.36 -6.33 19.42
C HIS A 256 -3.04 -5.61 20.74
N GLU A 257 -3.27 -6.25 21.90
CA GLU A 257 -2.98 -5.68 23.22
C GLU A 257 -1.48 -5.45 23.43
N SER A 258 -0.64 -6.39 22.98
CA SER A 258 0.82 -6.25 23.04
C SER A 258 1.30 -5.08 22.21
N LEU A 259 0.76 -4.91 20.99
CA LEU A 259 1.06 -3.75 20.16
C LEU A 259 0.54 -2.48 20.82
N LYS A 260 -0.72 -2.44 21.24
CA LYS A 260 -1.36 -1.27 21.85
C LYS A 260 -0.58 -0.77 23.07
N ALA A 261 -0.15 -1.64 23.97
CA ALA A 261 0.67 -1.29 25.12
C ALA A 261 2.00 -0.62 24.73
N ILE A 262 2.61 -1.05 23.61
CA ILE A 262 3.80 -0.39 23.08
C ILE A 262 3.45 0.98 22.53
N TYR A 263 2.39 1.10 21.73
CA TYR A 263 2.02 2.35 21.09
C TYR A 263 1.56 3.41 22.12
N GLU A 264 0.77 3.03 23.13
CA GLU A 264 0.21 3.92 24.16
C GLU A 264 1.26 4.77 24.88
N GLU A 265 2.41 4.18 25.21
CA GLU A 265 3.53 4.88 25.85
C GLU A 265 4.16 5.98 24.99
N HIS A 266 3.95 5.94 23.67
CA HIS A 266 4.59 6.80 22.68
C HIS A 266 3.60 7.63 21.85
N ILE A 267 2.30 7.61 22.18
CA ILE A 267 1.30 8.46 21.50
C ILE A 267 1.66 9.95 21.54
N PRO A 268 2.14 10.52 22.68
CA PRO A 268 2.47 11.94 22.74
C PRO A 268 3.74 12.33 21.95
N ASP A 269 4.67 11.40 21.77
CA ASP A 269 5.93 11.62 21.04
C ASP A 269 6.41 10.33 20.37
N THR A 270 6.27 10.28 19.05
CA THR A 270 6.69 9.15 18.22
C THR A 270 8.18 9.17 17.88
N SER A 271 8.90 10.26 18.20
CA SER A 271 10.35 10.41 17.93
C SER A 271 11.19 9.39 18.68
N ASN A 272 10.68 8.89 19.81
CA ASN A 272 11.31 7.88 20.65
C ASN A 272 10.64 6.50 20.51
N MET A 273 9.85 6.28 19.47
CA MET A 273 9.12 5.03 19.29
C MET A 273 10.09 3.84 19.11
N PRO A 274 9.92 2.76 19.89
CA PRO A 274 10.78 1.59 19.81
C PRO A 274 10.59 0.87 18.48
N MET A 275 11.66 0.21 18.05
CA MET A 275 11.57 -0.76 16.97
C MET A 275 10.84 -2.00 17.50
N ILE A 276 9.71 -2.34 16.87
CA ILE A 276 8.92 -3.51 17.24
C ILE A 276 9.40 -4.70 16.41
N LEU A 277 9.92 -5.71 17.10
CA LEU A 277 10.33 -6.99 16.52
C LEU A 277 9.24 -8.02 16.76
N LEU A 278 8.51 -8.40 15.71
CA LEU A 278 7.57 -9.50 15.81
C LEU A 278 8.31 -10.83 15.58
N LYS A 279 8.41 -11.65 16.62
CA LYS A 279 9.03 -12.97 16.55
C LYS A 279 7.94 -14.03 16.32
N LEU A 280 8.13 -14.79 15.25
CA LEU A 280 7.23 -15.85 14.80
C LEU A 280 7.72 -17.20 15.32
N HIS A 281 6.81 -18.07 15.74
CA HIS A 281 7.10 -19.44 16.16
C HIS A 281 7.27 -20.37 14.97
N ASN A 282 6.49 -20.14 13.90
CA ASN A 282 6.45 -20.98 12.71
C ASN A 282 7.10 -20.29 11.51
N GLN A 283 7.35 -21.04 10.45
CA GLN A 283 7.83 -20.50 9.19
C GLN A 283 6.67 -19.89 8.38
N TRP A 284 6.86 -18.65 7.92
CA TRP A 284 5.90 -17.95 7.07
C TRP A 284 6.48 -17.76 5.67
N HIS A 285 5.65 -17.93 4.65
CA HIS A 285 6.01 -17.59 3.28
C HIS A 285 5.85 -16.08 3.04
N ALA A 286 6.56 -15.53 2.05
CA ALA A 286 6.49 -14.09 1.74
C ALA A 286 5.05 -13.61 1.52
N SER A 287 4.24 -14.40 0.80
CA SER A 287 2.83 -14.09 0.57
C SER A 287 1.99 -14.08 1.87
N SER A 288 2.34 -14.88 2.87
CA SER A 288 1.67 -14.90 4.18
C SER A 288 2.11 -13.73 5.05
N ILE A 289 3.37 -13.28 4.92
CA ILE A 289 3.89 -12.09 5.60
C ILE A 289 3.14 -10.83 5.17
N ASP A 290 2.85 -10.68 3.88
CA ASP A 290 2.03 -9.55 3.40
C ASP A 290 0.65 -9.53 4.06
N GLY A 291 0.04 -10.71 4.24
CA GLY A 291 -1.24 -10.85 4.92
C GLY A 291 -1.18 -10.51 6.41
N LEU A 292 -0.10 -10.88 7.07
CA LEU A 292 0.16 -10.48 8.46
C LEU A 292 0.33 -8.97 8.61
N SER A 293 1.04 -8.34 7.68
CA SER A 293 1.21 -6.90 7.65
C SER A 293 -0.13 -6.18 7.55
N LEU A 294 -0.99 -6.63 6.63
CA LEU A 294 -2.36 -6.10 6.49
C LEU A 294 -3.20 -6.36 7.75
N LEU A 295 -3.06 -7.52 8.40
CA LEU A 295 -3.77 -7.79 9.65
C LEU A 295 -3.36 -6.79 10.72
N ILE A 296 -2.05 -6.59 10.92
CA ILE A 296 -1.51 -5.63 11.90
C ILE A 296 -1.99 -4.21 11.59
N HIS A 297 -1.96 -3.79 10.33
CA HIS A 297 -2.48 -2.50 9.89
C HIS A 297 -3.96 -2.31 10.29
N ASN A 298 -4.78 -3.35 10.13
CA ASN A 298 -6.19 -3.36 10.48
C ASN A 298 -6.49 -3.48 11.99
N LEU A 299 -5.47 -3.69 12.82
CA LEU A 299 -5.56 -3.73 14.30
C LEU A 299 -5.15 -2.42 14.96
N LEU A 300 -4.45 -1.53 14.24
CA LEU A 300 -4.01 -0.25 14.79
C LEU A 300 -5.07 0.84 14.56
N PRO A 301 -5.19 1.84 15.46
CA PRO A 301 -6.15 2.94 15.27
C PRO A 301 -5.88 3.74 14.00
N VAL A 302 -6.94 4.22 13.36
CA VAL A 302 -6.88 5.12 12.20
C VAL A 302 -6.13 6.41 12.60
N GLY A 303 -5.02 6.71 11.90
CA GLY A 303 -4.11 7.82 12.22
C GLY A 303 -2.72 7.41 12.71
N HIS A 304 -2.49 6.12 12.95
CA HIS A 304 -1.18 5.53 13.26
C HIS A 304 -0.74 4.48 12.22
N GLN A 305 -1.41 4.52 11.05
CA GLN A 305 -1.23 3.66 9.88
C GLN A 305 -0.27 4.31 8.87
#